data_AF-E0DII9-F1
#
_entry.id   AF-E0DII9-F1
#
_cell.length_a   1.000
_cell.length_b   1.000
_cell.length_c   1.000
_cell.angle_alpha   90.00
_cell.angle_beta   90.00
_cell.angle_gamma   90.00
#
_symmetry.space_group_name_H-M   'P 1'
#
loop_
_entity.id
_entity.type
_entity.pdbx_description
1 polymer ?
#
loop_
_entity_poly.entity_id
_entity_poly.type
_entity_poly.pdbx_seq_one_letter_code
_entity_poly.pdbx_strand_id
1 'polypeptide(L)'
;MAKQTAGRNILGEFAPQFAALNDDVLFGEVWSREAELSAKMRSIVTISALIGKGIVDTSLQHHLAAARENGVTREEMVEILTQLAFYAGWPNAWAAFRMAKDVYFDDSRIAADADAGMVVGDRIVESETIGNEQVGPGSYGGLFGLGELNEAYAEYFTGKSYLNKLSHDGDPITIFNVTFEPGCRNNWHIHHAESGGGQVLICMGGQGWYQAWGEAPRALKPGDIVEIPANVKHWHGAASDSWFSHLAFEIPGTGTSTEWCEPVSDADYLALDESDG
;
A
#
# COMPACT_ATOMS: atom_id res chain seq x y z
N MET A 1 -9.00 -13.29 30.36
CA MET A 1 -7.96 -12.44 29.75
C MET A 1 -7.34 -11.47 30.74
N ALA A 2 -6.12 -11.00 30.48
CA ALA A 2 -5.56 -9.83 31.15
C ALA A 2 -6.41 -8.58 30.85
N LYS A 3 -6.47 -7.63 31.78
CA LYS A 3 -7.24 -6.39 31.60
C LYS A 3 -6.59 -5.53 30.52
N GLN A 4 -7.30 -5.27 29.42
CA GLN A 4 -6.82 -4.37 28.37
C GLN A 4 -6.85 -2.92 28.88
N THR A 5 -5.73 -2.21 28.72
CA THR A 5 -5.55 -0.83 29.20
C THR A 5 -4.90 0.08 28.16
N ALA A 6 -4.67 -0.42 26.95
CA ALA A 6 -4.01 0.32 25.87
C ALA A 6 -4.73 1.64 25.54
N GLY A 7 -6.07 1.66 25.55
CA GLY A 7 -6.85 2.86 25.27
C GLY A 7 -6.53 3.97 26.28
N ARG A 8 -6.55 3.67 27.57
CA ARG A 8 -6.20 4.65 28.61
C ARG A 8 -4.73 5.05 28.60
N ASN A 9 -3.83 4.10 28.34
CA ASN A 9 -2.39 4.38 28.34
C ASN A 9 -1.98 5.28 27.17
N ILE A 10 -2.61 5.12 26.00
CA ILE A 10 -2.24 5.83 24.77
C ILE A 10 -3.09 7.10 24.58
N LEU A 11 -4.40 7.01 24.83
CA LEU A 11 -5.37 8.07 24.49
C LEU A 11 -6.05 8.68 25.72
N GLY A 12 -5.64 8.33 26.94
CA GLY A 12 -6.34 8.73 28.16
C GLY A 12 -6.47 10.24 28.34
N GLU A 13 -5.44 11.02 28.00
CA GLU A 13 -5.47 12.48 28.08
C GLU A 13 -6.14 13.13 26.86
N PHE A 14 -5.88 12.60 25.66
CA PHE A 14 -6.35 13.18 24.40
C PHE A 14 -7.83 12.88 24.11
N ALA A 15 -8.26 11.64 24.33
CA ALA A 15 -9.60 11.15 24.04
C ALA A 15 -10.11 10.21 25.15
N PRO A 16 -10.32 10.72 26.38
CA PRO A 16 -10.64 9.90 27.56
C PRO A 16 -11.89 9.05 27.41
N GLN A 17 -12.93 9.56 26.75
CA GLN A 17 -14.16 8.80 26.53
C GLN A 17 -13.92 7.64 25.54
N PHE A 18 -13.14 7.86 24.48
CA PHE A 18 -12.80 6.81 23.53
C PHE A 18 -11.94 5.73 24.20
N ALA A 19 -10.94 6.15 24.99
CA ALA A 19 -10.12 5.25 25.80
C ALA A 19 -10.97 4.36 26.72
N ALA A 20 -11.96 4.93 27.40
CA ALA A 20 -12.89 4.17 28.25
C ALA A 20 -13.75 3.19 27.44
N LEU A 21 -14.31 3.61 26.30
CA LEU A 21 -15.10 2.72 25.44
C LEU A 21 -14.25 1.57 24.89
N ASN A 22 -12.99 1.82 24.54
CA ASN A 22 -12.07 0.78 24.09
C ASN A 22 -11.81 -0.25 25.19
N ASP A 23 -11.35 0.20 26.35
CA ASP A 23 -10.88 -0.68 27.41
C ASP A 23 -12.03 -1.37 28.17
N ASP A 24 -13.08 -0.63 28.50
CA ASP A 24 -14.17 -1.14 29.33
C ASP A 24 -15.23 -1.85 28.50
N VAL A 25 -15.67 -1.24 27.39
CA VAL A 25 -16.80 -1.79 26.62
C VAL A 25 -16.31 -2.79 25.58
N LEU A 26 -15.43 -2.38 24.67
CA LEU A 26 -14.97 -3.27 23.60
C LEU A 26 -14.22 -4.47 24.20
N PHE A 27 -13.15 -4.24 24.95
CA PHE A 27 -12.36 -5.34 25.48
C PHE A 27 -12.89 -5.89 26.82
N GLY A 28 -13.33 -5.00 27.72
CA GLY A 28 -13.81 -5.37 29.05
C GLY A 28 -15.18 -6.05 29.09
N GLU A 29 -16.07 -5.79 28.14
CA GLU A 29 -17.41 -6.40 28.06
C GLU A 29 -17.59 -7.27 26.82
N VAL A 30 -17.32 -6.75 25.62
CA VAL A 30 -17.62 -7.49 24.38
C VAL A 30 -16.66 -8.65 24.18
N TRP A 31 -15.36 -8.43 24.24
CA TRP A 31 -14.36 -9.51 24.10
C TRP A 31 -14.30 -10.46 25.29
N SER A 32 -14.65 -10.00 26.49
CA SER A 32 -14.64 -10.83 27.70
C SER A 32 -15.82 -11.80 27.81
N ARG A 33 -16.87 -11.64 26.98
CA ARG A 33 -18.02 -12.55 26.86
C ARG A 33 -17.66 -13.84 26.12
N GLU A 34 -16.64 -14.53 26.61
CA GLU A 34 -16.08 -15.75 26.00
C GLU A 34 -17.02 -16.96 26.11
N ALA A 35 -17.98 -16.96 27.05
CA ALA A 35 -19.00 -18.00 27.19
C ALA A 35 -19.96 -18.07 25.98
N GLU A 36 -20.17 -16.94 25.29
CA GLU A 36 -21.08 -16.86 24.13
C GLU A 36 -20.34 -17.05 22.81
N LEU A 37 -19.14 -16.46 22.69
CA LEU A 37 -18.27 -16.60 21.53
C LEU A 37 -16.82 -16.52 22.01
N SER A 38 -16.05 -17.58 21.79
CA SER A 38 -14.68 -17.69 22.28
C SER A 38 -13.77 -16.60 21.73
N ALA A 39 -12.70 -16.27 22.46
CA ALA A 39 -11.67 -15.33 22.00
C ALA A 39 -11.10 -15.72 20.62
N LYS A 40 -10.94 -17.03 20.39
CA LYS A 40 -10.54 -17.60 19.10
C LYS A 40 -11.50 -17.19 17.98
N MET A 41 -12.80 -17.45 18.14
CA MET A 41 -13.80 -17.11 17.12
C MET A 41 -13.96 -15.61 16.92
N ARG A 42 -13.84 -14.81 18.00
CA ARG A 42 -13.85 -13.35 17.89
C ARG A 42 -12.68 -12.85 17.06
N SER A 43 -11.49 -13.41 17.27
CA SER A 43 -10.30 -13.07 16.48
C SER A 43 -10.51 -13.40 15.00
N ILE A 44 -11.06 -14.59 14.69
CA ILE A 44 -11.39 -15.00 13.32
C ILE A 44 -12.38 -13.99 12.69
N VAL A 45 -13.50 -13.70 13.37
CA VAL A 45 -14.53 -12.78 12.87
C VAL A 45 -13.97 -11.37 12.63
N THR A 46 -13.16 -10.85 13.56
CA THR A 46 -12.55 -9.52 13.42
C THR A 46 -11.59 -9.48 12.23
N ILE A 47 -10.71 -10.48 12.10
CA ILE A 47 -9.78 -10.57 10.95
C ILE A 47 -10.55 -10.65 9.64
N SER A 48 -11.56 -11.52 9.55
CA SER A 48 -12.39 -11.64 8.34
C SER A 48 -13.07 -10.31 7.98
N ALA A 49 -13.55 -9.55 8.97
CA ALA A 49 -14.17 -8.25 8.75
C ALA A 49 -13.19 -7.17 8.29
N LEU A 50 -11.96 -7.15 8.82
CA LEU A 50 -10.91 -6.22 8.40
C LEU A 50 -10.50 -6.50 6.95
N ILE A 51 -10.20 -7.76 6.62
CA ILE A 51 -9.82 -8.18 5.27
C ILE A 51 -10.97 -7.92 4.28
N GLY A 52 -12.21 -8.21 4.66
CA GLY A 52 -13.40 -7.92 3.84
C GLY A 52 -13.59 -6.43 3.54
N LYS A 53 -13.08 -5.54 4.38
CA LYS A 53 -13.06 -4.08 4.16
C LYS A 53 -11.82 -3.58 3.42
N GLY A 54 -10.89 -4.48 3.06
CA GLY A 54 -9.58 -4.10 2.51
C GLY A 54 -8.65 -3.44 3.51
N ILE A 55 -8.92 -3.56 4.83
CA ILE A 55 -8.07 -3.01 5.88
C ILE A 55 -6.95 -4.01 6.16
N VAL A 56 -5.79 -3.75 5.58
CA VAL A 56 -4.58 -4.57 5.64
C VAL A 56 -3.38 -3.74 6.14
N ASP A 57 -3.56 -3.12 7.31
CA ASP A 57 -2.59 -2.26 7.99
C ASP A 57 -2.14 -2.85 9.34
N THR A 58 -1.52 -2.04 10.20
CA THR A 58 -1.04 -2.44 11.54
C THR A 58 -2.15 -2.96 12.44
N SER A 59 -3.41 -2.58 12.23
CA SER A 59 -4.56 -3.12 12.94
C SER A 59 -4.75 -4.61 12.65
N LEU A 60 -4.67 -5.00 11.37
CA LEU A 60 -4.77 -6.40 10.96
C LEU A 60 -3.61 -7.21 11.57
N GLN A 61 -2.39 -6.68 11.55
CA GLN A 61 -1.23 -7.34 12.15
C GLN A 61 -1.42 -7.60 13.66
N HIS A 62 -1.93 -6.61 14.40
CA HIS A 62 -2.23 -6.78 15.82
C HIS A 62 -3.28 -7.86 16.06
N HIS A 63 -4.34 -7.88 15.25
CA HIS A 63 -5.40 -8.89 15.36
C HIS A 63 -4.93 -10.30 14.96
N LEU A 64 -4.03 -10.44 13.98
CA LEU A 64 -3.38 -11.71 13.65
C LEU A 64 -2.55 -12.24 14.82
N ALA A 65 -1.77 -11.37 15.49
CA ALA A 65 -1.00 -11.76 16.68
C ALA A 65 -1.93 -12.19 17.83
N ALA A 66 -2.98 -11.41 18.09
CA ALA A 66 -3.99 -11.76 19.09
C ALA A 66 -4.71 -13.08 18.73
N ALA A 67 -4.98 -13.35 17.45
CA ALA A 67 -5.59 -14.61 17.02
C ALA A 67 -4.70 -15.81 17.33
N ARG A 68 -3.38 -15.69 17.12
CA ARG A 68 -2.40 -16.72 17.49
C ARG A 68 -2.39 -16.96 18.99
N GLU A 69 -2.36 -15.91 19.80
CA GLU A 69 -2.43 -16.01 21.27
C GLU A 69 -3.74 -16.64 21.76
N ASN A 70 -4.85 -16.34 21.07
CA ASN A 70 -6.17 -16.91 21.34
C ASN A 70 -6.37 -18.32 20.76
N GLY A 71 -5.32 -18.93 20.20
CA GLY A 71 -5.31 -20.34 19.81
C GLY A 71 -5.86 -20.64 18.41
N VAL A 72 -5.92 -19.65 17.51
CA VAL A 72 -6.03 -19.92 16.07
C VAL A 72 -4.69 -20.47 15.61
N THR A 73 -4.67 -21.69 15.07
CA THR A 73 -3.43 -22.30 14.60
C THR A 73 -2.98 -21.69 13.28
N ARG A 74 -1.72 -21.94 12.90
CA ARG A 74 -1.20 -21.57 11.59
C ARG A 74 -2.05 -22.18 10.48
N GLU A 75 -2.37 -23.47 10.59
CA GLU A 75 -3.14 -24.20 9.59
C GLU A 75 -4.55 -23.63 9.46
N GLU A 76 -5.23 -23.34 10.57
CA GLU A 76 -6.54 -22.69 10.54
C GLU A 76 -6.47 -21.30 9.92
N MET A 77 -5.46 -20.49 10.25
CA MET A 77 -5.29 -19.17 9.65
C MET A 77 -5.08 -19.26 8.14
N VAL A 78 -4.26 -20.22 7.67
CA VAL A 78 -4.06 -20.47 6.24
C VAL A 78 -5.37 -20.81 5.55
N GLU A 79 -6.18 -21.73 6.11
CA GLU A 79 -7.47 -22.11 5.53
C GLU A 79 -8.47 -20.93 5.53
N ILE A 80 -8.51 -20.14 6.62
CA ILE A 80 -9.35 -18.94 6.71
C ILE A 80 -8.99 -17.92 5.63
N LEU A 81 -7.70 -17.58 5.49
CA LEU A 81 -7.25 -16.59 4.51
C LEU A 81 -7.45 -17.08 3.07
N THR A 82 -7.21 -18.38 2.83
CA THR A 82 -7.47 -19.01 1.52
C THR A 82 -8.95 -18.92 1.16
N GLN A 83 -9.84 -19.25 2.11
CA GLN A 83 -11.29 -19.13 1.91
C GLN A 83 -11.69 -17.67 1.65
N LEU A 84 -11.16 -16.72 2.44
CA LEU A 84 -11.47 -15.30 2.30
C LEU A 84 -11.03 -14.73 0.95
N ALA A 85 -9.99 -15.27 0.30
CA ALA A 85 -9.53 -14.79 -1.01
C ALA A 85 -10.64 -14.76 -2.07
N PHE A 86 -11.59 -15.70 -2.01
CA PHE A 86 -12.71 -15.79 -2.94
C PHE A 86 -13.84 -14.79 -2.67
N TYR A 87 -13.94 -14.25 -1.45
CA TYR A 87 -15.06 -13.40 -1.03
C TYR A 87 -14.65 -11.97 -0.70
N ALA A 88 -13.45 -11.80 -0.16
CA ALA A 88 -12.86 -10.51 0.17
C ALA A 88 -11.90 -10.00 -0.92
N GLY A 89 -11.67 -10.79 -1.97
CA GLY A 89 -10.81 -10.45 -3.09
C GLY A 89 -9.38 -10.97 -2.93
N TRP A 90 -8.82 -11.46 -4.03
CA TRP A 90 -7.47 -12.03 -4.10
C TRP A 90 -6.37 -11.07 -3.59
N PRO A 91 -6.38 -9.76 -3.93
CA PRO A 91 -5.37 -8.82 -3.43
C PRO A 91 -5.38 -8.66 -1.90
N ASN A 92 -6.57 -8.63 -1.29
CA ASN A 92 -6.72 -8.49 0.16
C ASN A 92 -6.20 -9.72 0.90
N ALA A 93 -6.47 -10.93 0.37
CA ALA A 93 -5.91 -12.16 0.93
C ALA A 93 -4.39 -12.21 0.82
N TRP A 94 -3.81 -11.79 -0.32
CA TRP A 94 -2.35 -11.71 -0.47
C TRP A 94 -1.70 -10.76 0.55
N ALA A 95 -2.30 -9.58 0.76
CA ALA A 95 -1.81 -8.66 1.77
C ALA A 95 -1.92 -9.23 3.19
N ALA A 96 -3.04 -9.89 3.52
CA ALA A 96 -3.21 -10.57 4.80
C ALA A 96 -2.23 -11.73 4.99
N PHE A 97 -1.95 -12.53 3.96
CA PHE A 97 -1.02 -13.65 4.01
C PHE A 97 0.41 -13.22 4.33
N ARG A 98 0.86 -12.06 3.83
CA ARG A 98 2.18 -11.51 4.17
C ARG A 98 2.29 -11.23 5.67
N MET A 99 1.32 -10.51 6.22
CA MET A 99 1.28 -10.23 7.66
C MET A 99 1.13 -11.50 8.51
N ALA A 100 0.28 -12.44 8.05
CA ALA A 100 0.09 -13.70 8.75
C ALA A 100 1.36 -14.55 8.73
N LYS A 101 2.15 -14.50 7.66
CA LYS A 101 3.46 -15.17 7.60
C LYS A 101 4.36 -14.66 8.72
N ASP A 102 4.50 -13.36 8.89
CA ASP A 102 5.37 -12.77 9.92
C ASP A 102 4.91 -13.12 11.35
N VAL A 103 3.60 -13.27 11.57
CA VAL A 103 3.03 -13.60 12.88
C VAL A 103 3.10 -15.10 13.20
N TYR A 104 2.89 -15.96 12.20
CA TYR A 104 2.70 -17.40 12.38
C TYR A 104 3.91 -18.25 11.98
N PHE A 105 4.84 -17.71 11.21
CA PHE A 105 6.09 -18.38 10.88
C PHE A 105 7.22 -17.78 11.68
N ASP A 106 7.92 -18.64 12.39
CA ASP A 106 9.21 -18.36 13.02
C ASP A 106 10.27 -18.99 12.09
N ASP A 107 11.25 -18.20 11.64
CA ASP A 107 12.25 -18.55 10.61
C ASP A 107 13.09 -19.79 10.98
N SER A 108 13.04 -20.23 12.24
CA SER A 108 13.73 -21.41 12.75
C SER A 108 13.42 -22.73 12.03
N ARG A 109 12.30 -22.85 11.30
CA ARG A 109 11.97 -24.08 10.54
C ARG A 109 12.50 -24.15 9.11
N ILE A 110 12.78 -23.02 8.46
CA ILE A 110 13.26 -23.01 7.06
C ILE A 110 14.65 -23.69 6.96
N ALA A 111 15.45 -23.60 8.01
CA ALA A 111 16.75 -24.28 8.08
C ALA A 111 16.64 -25.82 8.16
N ALA A 112 15.49 -26.38 8.56
CA ALA A 112 15.27 -27.82 8.67
C ALA A 112 14.68 -28.45 7.40
N ASP A 113 13.85 -27.69 6.66
CA ASP A 113 13.13 -28.20 5.49
C ASP A 113 13.87 -27.96 4.16
N ALA A 114 14.91 -27.13 4.14
CA ALA A 114 15.72 -26.87 2.94
C ALA A 114 16.54 -28.10 2.46
N ASP A 115 16.68 -29.14 3.28
CA ASP A 115 17.38 -30.39 2.95
C ASP A 115 16.46 -31.46 2.33
N ALA A 116 15.13 -31.23 2.31
CA ALA A 116 14.14 -32.14 1.73
C ALA A 116 13.59 -31.56 0.42
N GLY A 117 14.35 -31.73 -0.67
CA GLY A 117 13.95 -31.27 -2.01
C GLY A 117 12.54 -31.74 -2.43
N MET A 118 11.71 -30.79 -2.85
CA MET A 118 10.36 -31.06 -3.36
C MET A 118 10.42 -31.43 -4.85
N VAL A 119 10.07 -32.67 -5.18
CA VAL A 119 9.83 -33.13 -6.57
C VAL A 119 8.33 -33.23 -6.80
N VAL A 120 7.82 -32.57 -7.85
CA VAL A 120 6.45 -32.80 -8.35
C VAL A 120 6.44 -32.87 -9.88
N GLY A 121 6.21 -34.07 -10.42
CA GLY A 121 5.35 -34.37 -11.59
C GLY A 121 5.69 -33.85 -13.00
N ASP A 122 5.54 -34.72 -14.00
CA ASP A 122 6.16 -34.68 -15.34
C ASP A 122 5.29 -34.05 -16.47
N ARG A 123 4.69 -32.85 -16.26
CA ARG A 123 3.92 -32.16 -17.33
C ARG A 123 4.01 -30.63 -17.26
N ILE A 124 4.49 -30.03 -18.35
CA ILE A 124 4.44 -28.59 -18.65
C ILE A 124 3.00 -28.25 -19.08
N VAL A 125 2.40 -27.24 -18.43
CA VAL A 125 1.16 -26.60 -18.89
C VAL A 125 1.54 -25.18 -19.30
N GLU A 126 1.48 -24.88 -20.60
CA GLU A 126 1.60 -23.52 -21.12
C GLU A 126 0.26 -22.80 -20.89
N SER A 127 0.29 -21.74 -20.08
CA SER A 127 -0.86 -20.89 -19.78
C SER A 127 -0.67 -19.56 -20.50
N GLU A 128 -1.32 -19.40 -21.66
CA GLU A 128 -1.42 -18.12 -22.35
C GLU A 128 -2.36 -17.16 -21.58
N THR A 129 -1.76 -16.09 -21.06
CA THR A 129 -2.32 -14.75 -20.82
C THR A 129 -3.52 -14.61 -19.85
N ILE A 130 -3.20 -14.56 -18.56
CA ILE A 130 -3.77 -13.54 -17.65
C ILE A 130 -2.58 -12.90 -16.94
N GLY A 131 -2.05 -11.82 -17.52
CA GLY A 131 -0.92 -11.09 -16.94
C GLY A 131 -1.33 -10.34 -15.69
N ASN A 132 -0.79 -10.74 -14.53
CA ASN A 132 0.06 -9.90 -13.67
C ASN A 132 0.52 -10.72 -12.43
N GLU A 133 1.11 -11.89 -12.64
CA GLU A 133 1.83 -12.60 -11.57
C GLU A 133 3.25 -12.03 -11.46
N GLN A 134 3.42 -11.04 -10.58
CA GLN A 134 4.71 -10.81 -9.93
C GLN A 134 4.56 -10.98 -8.43
N VAL A 135 4.87 -12.20 -8.00
CA VAL A 135 4.95 -12.66 -6.62
C VAL A 135 6.41 -12.47 -6.18
N GLY A 136 6.67 -11.47 -5.33
CA GLY A 136 7.99 -11.13 -4.76
C GLY A 136 7.89 -10.01 -3.71
N PRO A 137 8.90 -9.76 -2.87
CA PRO A 137 8.76 -9.09 -1.58
C PRO A 137 8.40 -7.60 -1.74
N GLY A 138 7.09 -7.31 -1.62
CA GLY A 138 6.51 -5.96 -1.54
C GLY A 138 5.61 -5.63 -2.72
N SER A 139 4.28 -5.64 -2.50
CA SER A 139 3.29 -5.20 -3.49
C SER A 139 3.21 -3.68 -3.55
N TYR A 140 4.29 -3.01 -3.99
CA TYR A 140 4.39 -1.55 -3.91
C TYR A 140 3.38 -0.82 -4.82
N GLY A 141 2.87 -1.47 -5.87
CA GLY A 141 1.80 -0.93 -6.72
C GLY A 141 0.38 -1.04 -6.14
N GLY A 142 0.20 -1.53 -4.92
CA GLY A 142 -1.09 -1.54 -4.23
C GLY A 142 -2.22 -2.25 -4.98
N LEU A 143 -3.43 -1.69 -4.89
CA LEU A 143 -4.66 -2.23 -5.51
C LEU A 143 -4.55 -2.37 -7.03
N PHE A 144 -3.76 -1.50 -7.65
CA PHE A 144 -3.68 -1.39 -9.11
C PHE A 144 -2.45 -2.07 -9.70
N GLY A 145 -1.65 -2.78 -8.89
CA GLY A 145 -0.47 -3.52 -9.37
C GLY A 145 0.71 -2.63 -9.76
N LEU A 146 1.92 -3.19 -9.73
CA LEU A 146 3.17 -2.44 -9.96
C LEU A 146 3.34 -1.99 -11.41
N GLY A 147 2.97 -2.85 -12.36
CA GLY A 147 3.24 -2.64 -13.77
C GLY A 147 4.68 -2.97 -14.13
N GLU A 148 5.12 -2.45 -15.27
CA GLU A 148 6.45 -2.71 -15.82
C GLU A 148 7.42 -1.59 -15.45
N LEU A 149 8.73 -1.89 -15.46
CA LEU A 149 9.77 -0.89 -15.26
C LEU A 149 9.65 0.21 -16.34
N ASN A 150 9.72 1.47 -15.93
CA ASN A 150 9.63 2.62 -16.80
C ASN A 150 10.95 2.87 -17.57
N GLU A 151 11.27 1.99 -18.50
CA GLU A 151 12.49 2.12 -19.30
C GLU A 151 12.39 3.26 -20.32
N ALA A 152 11.20 3.47 -20.89
CA ALA A 152 10.97 4.44 -21.97
C ALA A 152 11.23 5.90 -21.55
N TYR A 153 10.99 6.22 -20.27
CA TYR A 153 11.21 7.57 -19.74
C TYR A 153 12.32 7.63 -18.71
N ALA A 154 13.13 6.58 -18.53
CA ALA A 154 14.13 6.49 -17.45
C ALA A 154 15.09 7.68 -17.39
N GLU A 155 15.40 8.34 -18.51
CA GLU A 155 16.25 9.54 -18.57
C GLU A 155 15.66 10.75 -17.82
N TYR A 156 14.34 10.78 -17.61
CA TYR A 156 13.61 11.84 -16.91
C TYR A 156 13.34 11.51 -15.45
N PHE A 157 13.97 10.47 -14.90
CA PHE A 157 13.81 10.07 -13.50
C PHE A 157 15.18 9.89 -12.84
N THR A 158 15.26 10.28 -11.57
CA THR A 158 16.31 9.80 -10.68
C THR A 158 15.76 8.60 -9.94
N GLY A 159 16.45 7.45 -10.00
CA GLY A 159 15.97 6.18 -9.43
C GLY A 159 15.05 5.40 -10.38
N LYS A 160 14.37 4.37 -9.86
CA LYS A 160 13.49 3.50 -10.66
C LYS A 160 12.02 3.79 -10.42
N SER A 161 11.28 3.87 -11.53
CA SER A 161 9.84 4.01 -11.54
C SER A 161 9.19 2.89 -12.36
N TYR A 162 7.93 2.60 -12.05
CA TYR A 162 7.14 1.55 -12.69
C TYR A 162 5.80 2.13 -13.15
N LEU A 163 5.35 1.70 -14.33
CA LEU A 163 4.12 2.17 -14.95
C LEU A 163 3.17 1.00 -15.19
N ASN A 164 1.96 1.10 -14.64
CA ASN A 164 0.85 0.23 -15.01
C ASN A 164 -0.27 1.05 -15.67
N LYS A 165 -0.48 0.88 -16.98
CA LYS A 165 -1.60 1.51 -17.69
C LYS A 165 -2.91 0.82 -17.28
N LEU A 166 -3.85 1.57 -16.72
CA LEU A 166 -5.13 1.05 -16.23
C LEU A 166 -6.27 1.24 -17.23
N SER A 167 -6.21 2.32 -18.01
CA SER A 167 -7.19 2.65 -19.05
C SER A 167 -6.95 1.85 -20.34
N HIS A 168 -8.01 1.58 -21.09
CA HIS A 168 -7.95 0.94 -22.40
C HIS A 168 -7.72 1.96 -23.53
N ASP A 169 -7.29 1.47 -24.70
CA ASP A 169 -7.13 2.32 -25.87
C ASP A 169 -8.50 2.84 -26.34
N GLY A 170 -8.60 4.17 -26.49
CA GLY A 170 -9.85 4.85 -26.86
C GLY A 170 -10.66 5.38 -25.68
N ASP A 171 -10.27 5.07 -24.44
CA ASP A 171 -10.88 5.69 -23.25
C ASP A 171 -10.63 7.21 -23.23
N PRO A 172 -11.58 8.00 -22.70
CA PRO A 172 -11.49 9.46 -22.73
C PRO A 172 -10.36 10.03 -21.84
N ILE A 173 -9.89 9.24 -20.87
CA ILE A 173 -8.81 9.62 -19.95
C ILE A 173 -7.86 8.44 -19.87
N THR A 174 -6.57 8.71 -20.12
CA THR A 174 -5.52 7.73 -19.89
C THR A 174 -5.10 7.77 -18.43
N ILE A 175 -5.16 6.63 -17.76
CA ILE A 175 -4.85 6.51 -16.32
C ILE A 175 -3.70 5.52 -16.15
N PHE A 176 -2.70 5.93 -15.38
CA PHE A 176 -1.61 5.06 -14.95
C PHE A 176 -1.62 4.93 -13.42
N ASN A 177 -1.32 3.73 -12.92
CA ASN A 177 -0.70 3.62 -11.60
C ASN A 177 0.81 3.76 -11.78
N VAL A 178 1.39 4.76 -11.11
CA VAL A 178 2.82 5.02 -11.15
C VAL A 178 3.39 4.70 -9.78
N THR A 179 4.46 3.92 -9.75
CA THR A 179 5.13 3.51 -8.50
C THR A 179 6.60 3.89 -8.53
N PHE A 180 7.07 4.52 -7.47
CA PHE A 180 8.45 4.96 -7.27
C PHE A 180 9.13 4.14 -6.17
N GLU A 181 10.35 3.66 -6.44
CA GLU A 181 11.25 3.18 -5.39
C GLU A 181 11.57 4.31 -4.39
N PRO A 182 11.98 3.99 -3.14
CA PRO A 182 12.48 4.99 -2.20
C PRO A 182 13.57 5.85 -2.83
N GLY A 183 13.48 7.16 -2.67
CA GLY A 183 14.39 8.11 -3.31
C GLY A 183 14.07 8.44 -4.77
N CYS A 184 13.17 7.70 -5.43
CA CYS A 184 12.89 7.93 -6.84
C CYS A 184 11.97 9.13 -7.06
N ARG A 185 12.31 9.97 -8.04
CA ARG A 185 11.51 11.13 -8.45
C ARG A 185 11.65 11.39 -9.94
N ASN A 186 10.64 12.02 -10.53
CA ASN A 186 10.77 12.58 -11.86
C ASN A 186 11.56 13.90 -11.84
N ASN A 187 12.07 14.28 -13.00
CA ASN A 187 12.61 15.61 -13.23
C ASN A 187 11.50 16.64 -13.10
N TRP A 188 11.89 17.90 -12.91
CA TRP A 188 10.97 19.00 -13.11
C TRP A 188 10.36 18.91 -14.51
N HIS A 189 9.06 19.13 -14.63
CA HIS A 189 8.37 19.09 -15.92
C HIS A 189 7.10 19.94 -15.92
N ILE A 190 6.58 20.19 -17.11
CA ILE A 190 5.40 21.01 -17.36
C ILE A 190 4.45 20.23 -18.29
N HIS A 191 3.18 20.11 -17.88
CA HIS A 191 2.10 19.72 -18.78
C HIS A 191 1.47 20.99 -19.38
N HIS A 192 1.78 21.28 -20.65
CA HIS A 192 1.24 22.42 -21.36
C HIS A 192 -0.17 22.16 -21.87
N ALA A 193 -0.97 23.24 -21.91
CA ALA A 193 -2.25 23.30 -22.61
C ALA A 193 -2.63 24.75 -22.91
N GLU A 194 -3.33 24.97 -24.02
CA GLU A 194 -3.91 26.28 -24.38
C GLU A 194 -5.24 26.53 -23.64
N SER A 195 -6.03 25.46 -23.44
CA SER A 195 -7.26 25.48 -22.66
C SER A 195 -7.52 24.10 -22.05
N GLY A 196 -8.11 24.07 -20.85
CA GLY A 196 -8.19 22.84 -20.05
C GLY A 196 -6.80 22.37 -19.61
N GLY A 197 -6.56 21.06 -19.65
CA GLY A 197 -5.26 20.48 -19.33
C GLY A 197 -4.91 20.45 -17.85
N GLY A 198 -3.68 20.02 -17.56
CA GLY A 198 -3.18 19.78 -16.21
C GLY A 198 -3.14 18.30 -15.87
N GLN A 199 -2.74 18.00 -14.65
CA GLN A 199 -2.57 16.63 -14.16
C GLN A 199 -3.22 16.48 -12.79
N VAL A 200 -3.74 15.29 -12.50
CA VAL A 200 -4.22 14.93 -11.18
C VAL A 200 -3.47 13.71 -10.69
N LEU A 201 -3.02 13.79 -9.43
CA LEU A 201 -2.44 12.68 -8.69
C LEU A 201 -3.40 12.26 -7.57
N ILE A 202 -3.67 10.96 -7.45
CA ILE A 202 -4.38 10.39 -6.31
C ILE A 202 -3.44 9.41 -5.61
N CYS A 203 -3.02 9.74 -4.39
CA CYS A 203 -2.03 8.99 -3.64
C CYS A 203 -2.63 7.71 -3.07
N MET A 204 -2.04 6.56 -3.42
CA MET A 204 -2.62 5.24 -3.12
C MET A 204 -1.83 4.47 -2.06
N GLY A 205 -0.51 4.62 -2.02
CA GLY A 205 0.36 3.83 -1.14
C GLY A 205 1.69 4.49 -0.84
N GLY A 206 2.21 4.23 0.36
CA GLY A 206 3.52 4.72 0.79
C GLY A 206 3.57 6.23 1.05
N GLN A 207 4.76 6.82 1.00
CA GLN A 207 4.97 8.25 1.29
C GLN A 207 5.79 8.90 0.17
N GLY A 208 5.39 10.11 -0.21
CA GLY A 208 6.01 10.83 -1.32
C GLY A 208 6.07 12.33 -1.09
N TRP A 209 6.52 13.01 -2.13
CA TRP A 209 6.64 14.45 -2.18
C TRP A 209 6.08 14.98 -3.48
N TYR A 210 5.52 16.17 -3.42
CA TYR A 210 5.19 17.01 -4.57
C TYR A 210 5.72 18.41 -4.34
N GLN A 211 6.18 19.06 -5.41
CA GLN A 211 6.53 20.48 -5.35
C GLN A 211 6.22 21.17 -6.66
N ALA A 212 5.49 22.28 -6.57
CA ALA A 212 5.38 23.26 -7.66
C ALA A 212 6.56 24.24 -7.60
N TRP A 213 6.98 24.73 -8.76
CA TRP A 213 8.12 25.62 -8.86
C TRP A 213 7.90 26.91 -8.08
N GLY A 214 8.82 27.22 -7.17
CA GLY A 214 8.73 28.39 -6.30
C GLY A 214 7.82 28.22 -5.07
N GLU A 215 7.21 27.05 -4.90
CA GLU A 215 6.41 26.72 -3.72
C GLU A 215 7.17 25.81 -2.75
N ALA A 216 6.68 25.75 -1.51
CA ALA A 216 7.19 24.81 -0.51
C ALA A 216 6.86 23.36 -0.93
N PRO A 217 7.75 22.40 -0.68
CA PRO A 217 7.45 21.00 -0.90
C PRO A 217 6.30 20.54 0.00
N ARG A 218 5.48 19.64 -0.51
CA ARG A 218 4.33 19.06 0.16
C ARG A 218 4.54 17.55 0.32
N ALA A 219 4.56 17.07 1.56
CA ALA A 219 4.52 15.64 1.86
C ALA A 219 3.18 15.04 1.41
N LEU A 220 3.23 13.84 0.85
CA LEU A 220 2.09 13.10 0.31
C LEU A 220 1.94 11.75 1.00
N LYS A 221 0.70 11.41 1.36
CA LYS A 221 0.31 10.12 1.95
C LYS A 221 -0.95 9.56 1.29
N PRO A 222 -1.29 8.28 1.51
CA PRO A 222 -2.47 7.68 0.90
C PRO A 222 -3.74 8.45 1.25
N GLY A 223 -4.56 8.72 0.23
CA GLY A 223 -5.76 9.55 0.34
C GLY A 223 -5.56 11.04 -0.03
N ASP A 224 -4.32 11.51 -0.17
CA ASP A 224 -4.06 12.85 -0.68
C ASP A 224 -4.33 12.96 -2.18
N ILE A 225 -4.83 14.12 -2.59
CA ILE A 225 -5.05 14.50 -3.98
C ILE A 225 -4.19 15.73 -4.28
N VAL A 226 -3.54 15.71 -5.44
CA VAL A 226 -2.80 16.84 -5.99
C VAL A 226 -3.39 17.18 -7.35
N GLU A 227 -3.96 18.37 -7.46
CA GLU A 227 -4.40 18.94 -8.74
C GLU A 227 -3.33 19.91 -9.22
N ILE A 228 -2.77 19.64 -10.39
CA ILE A 228 -1.64 20.35 -10.96
C ILE A 228 -2.15 21.09 -12.19
N PRO A 229 -2.34 22.42 -12.13
CA PRO A 229 -2.84 23.18 -13.26
C PRO A 229 -1.92 23.07 -14.48
N ALA A 230 -2.48 23.20 -15.67
CA ALA A 230 -1.69 23.30 -16.89
C ALA A 230 -0.65 24.43 -16.80
N ASN A 231 0.51 24.21 -17.42
CA ASN A 231 1.64 25.14 -17.47
C ASN A 231 2.37 25.37 -16.13
N VAL A 232 2.06 24.60 -15.08
CA VAL A 232 2.81 24.62 -13.82
C VAL A 232 4.01 23.68 -13.90
N LYS A 233 5.21 24.23 -13.70
CA LYS A 233 6.43 23.44 -13.54
C LYS A 233 6.43 22.77 -12.17
N HIS A 234 6.60 21.47 -12.13
CA HIS A 234 6.52 20.69 -10.89
C HIS A 234 7.32 19.39 -10.97
N TRP A 235 7.52 18.76 -9.81
CA TRP A 235 8.01 17.38 -9.70
C TRP A 235 7.23 16.64 -8.61
N HIS A 236 7.30 15.32 -8.64
CA HIS A 236 6.80 14.45 -7.59
C HIS A 236 7.58 13.13 -7.55
N GLY A 237 7.64 12.52 -6.38
CA GLY A 237 8.44 11.32 -6.16
C GLY A 237 8.18 10.67 -4.81
N ALA A 238 8.91 9.61 -4.52
CA ALA A 238 8.88 8.95 -3.24
C ALA A 238 9.66 9.71 -2.16
N ALA A 239 9.36 9.43 -0.89
CA ALA A 239 10.24 9.79 0.22
C ALA A 239 11.54 8.97 0.15
N SER A 240 12.57 9.40 0.89
CA SER A 240 13.90 8.80 0.84
C SER A 240 13.91 7.34 1.34
N ASP A 241 13.00 7.01 2.26
CA ASP A 241 12.89 5.72 2.95
C ASP A 241 11.58 4.95 2.67
N SER A 242 10.71 5.49 1.81
CA SER A 242 9.39 4.93 1.53
C SER A 242 9.17 4.77 0.03
N TRP A 243 8.51 3.69 -0.38
CA TRP A 243 7.95 3.61 -1.73
C TRP A 243 6.80 4.61 -1.88
N PHE A 244 6.45 4.97 -3.11
CA PHE A 244 5.27 5.81 -3.36
C PHE A 244 4.49 5.34 -4.59
N SER A 245 3.20 5.05 -4.43
CA SER A 245 2.29 4.67 -5.51
C SER A 245 1.12 5.64 -5.58
N HIS A 246 0.79 6.08 -6.79
CA HIS A 246 -0.29 7.01 -7.05
C HIS A 246 -0.90 6.79 -8.44
N LEU A 247 -2.20 7.09 -8.57
CA LEU A 247 -2.82 7.23 -9.87
C LEU A 247 -2.45 8.57 -10.47
N ALA A 248 -2.06 8.58 -11.73
CA ALA A 248 -1.77 9.77 -12.50
C ALA A 248 -2.60 9.79 -13.78
N PHE A 249 -3.24 10.92 -14.05
CA PHE A 249 -3.95 11.16 -15.30
C PHE A 249 -3.95 12.65 -15.65
N GLU A 250 -3.93 12.95 -16.95
CA GLU A 250 -4.03 14.31 -17.45
C GLU A 250 -5.49 14.68 -17.69
N ILE A 251 -5.85 15.94 -17.38
CA ILE A 251 -7.16 16.49 -17.65
C ILE A 251 -7.24 16.78 -19.16
N PRO A 252 -8.34 16.45 -19.86
CA PRO A 252 -8.50 16.80 -21.26
C PRO A 252 -8.27 18.29 -21.53
N GLY A 253 -7.50 18.59 -22.58
CA GLY A 253 -7.16 19.95 -22.97
C GLY A 253 -6.84 20.06 -24.46
N THR A 254 -6.63 21.29 -24.93
CA THR A 254 -6.24 21.58 -26.32
C THR A 254 -4.77 21.97 -26.39
N GLY A 255 -4.08 21.57 -27.46
CA GLY A 255 -2.66 21.89 -27.67
C GLY A 255 -1.76 21.30 -26.57
N THR A 256 -2.09 20.10 -26.08
CA THR A 256 -1.38 19.50 -24.96
C THR A 256 -0.01 18.98 -25.35
N SER A 257 0.97 19.16 -24.45
CA SER A 257 2.31 18.59 -24.59
C SER A 257 3.02 18.52 -23.23
N THR A 258 4.05 17.69 -23.12
CA THR A 258 4.89 17.61 -21.92
C THR A 258 6.28 18.17 -22.23
N GLU A 259 6.70 19.15 -21.45
CA GLU A 259 8.08 19.65 -21.43
C GLU A 259 8.81 19.03 -20.24
N TRP A 260 9.83 18.22 -20.51
CA TRP A 260 10.75 17.74 -19.48
C TRP A 260 11.87 18.77 -19.27
N CYS A 261 12.08 19.18 -18.03
CA CYS A 261 13.10 20.15 -17.64
C CYS A 261 14.27 19.46 -16.91
N GLU A 262 14.98 20.19 -16.05
CA GLU A 262 16.12 19.69 -15.30
C GLU A 262 15.75 18.69 -14.18
N PRO A 263 16.69 17.80 -13.81
CA PRO A 263 16.53 16.96 -12.62
C PRO A 263 16.35 17.77 -11.34
N VAL A 264 15.58 17.23 -10.40
CA VAL A 264 15.55 17.72 -9.02
C VAL A 264 16.92 17.45 -8.39
N SER A 265 17.59 18.50 -7.91
CA SER A 265 18.93 18.35 -7.35
C SER A 265 18.91 17.45 -6.11
N ASP A 266 19.96 16.65 -5.91
CA ASP A 266 20.07 15.82 -4.70
C ASP A 266 20.05 16.68 -3.43
N ALA A 267 20.61 17.88 -3.48
CA ALA A 267 20.63 18.79 -2.33
C ALA A 267 19.22 19.27 -1.96
N ASP A 268 18.41 19.69 -2.95
CA ASP A 268 17.02 20.11 -2.70
C ASP A 268 16.17 18.93 -2.22
N TYR A 269 16.38 17.74 -2.77
CA TYR A 269 15.66 16.54 -2.37
C TYR A 269 16.02 16.06 -0.96
N LEU A 270 17.30 16.06 -0.60
CA LEU A 270 17.74 15.63 0.74
C LEU A 270 17.35 16.64 1.84
N ALA A 271 17.10 17.90 1.49
CA ALA A 271 16.63 18.91 2.44
C ALA A 271 15.14 18.75 2.83
N LEU A 272 14.40 17.86 2.16
CA LEU A 272 12.98 17.61 2.44
C LEU A 272 12.76 16.97 3.82
N ASP A 273 13.62 16.01 4.20
CA ASP A 273 13.51 15.25 5.46
C ASP A 273 13.74 16.12 6.71
N GLU A 274 14.30 17.32 6.58
CA GLU A 274 14.50 18.27 7.68
C GLU A 274 13.26 19.14 7.97
N SER A 275 12.24 19.09 7.11
CA SER A 275 11.06 19.98 7.17
C SER A 275 9.86 19.42 7.93
N ASP A 276 9.87 18.13 8.27
CA ASP A 276 8.80 17.41 9.01
C ASP A 276 9.16 17.14 10.49
N GLY A 277 10.20 17.81 11.01
CA GLY A 277 10.68 17.72 12.41
C GLY A 277 10.19 18.82 13.34
#